data_AF-A0A845W4B5-F1
#
_entry.id   AF-A0A845W4B5-F1
#
_cell.length_a   1.000
_cell.length_b   1.000
_cell.length_c   1.000
_cell.angle_alpha   90.00
_cell.angle_beta   90.00
_cell.angle_gamma   90.00
#
_symmetry.space_group_name_H-M   'P 1'
#
loop_
_entity.id
_entity.type
_entity.pdbx_description
1 polymer ?
#
loop_
_entity_poly.entity_id
_entity_poly.type
_entity_poly.pdbx_seq_one_letter_code
_entity_poly.pdbx_strand_id
1 'polypeptide(L)'
;MLVMEFKAVLKKPQEWAINEAIRTARFVRNKVLRYWMDNRGVGKKELYRYNTQLRDEFEFVKNLNSHACQASVENVERAIKRFFDNCKKKVPGKKGYPKFKKHSRSVEYKQSGWKLSPDKKSIKFTDKKGIGKVKLKGTWAG
;
A
#
# COMPACT_ATOMS: atom_id res chain seq x y z
N MET A 1 9.14 -19.04 2.82
CA MET A 1 7.82 -18.45 2.49
C MET A 1 7.52 -18.80 1.05
N LEU A 2 6.45 -19.56 0.80
CA LEU A 2 6.00 -19.84 -0.55
C LEU A 2 5.22 -18.62 -1.08
N VAL A 3 5.58 -18.13 -2.27
CA VAL A 3 4.92 -17.01 -2.93
C VAL A 3 4.33 -17.52 -4.24
N MET A 4 3.05 -17.20 -4.48
CA MET A 4 2.39 -17.51 -5.74
C MET A 4 2.08 -16.22 -6.49
N GLU A 5 2.48 -16.18 -7.75
CA GLU A 5 2.31 -15.02 -8.62
C GLU A 5 1.39 -15.36 -9.79
N PHE A 6 0.42 -14.49 -10.05
CA PHE A 6 -0.55 -14.67 -11.12
C PHE A 6 -0.64 -13.40 -11.96
N LYS A 7 -0.89 -13.57 -13.26
CA LYS A 7 -1.26 -12.45 -14.14
C LYS A 7 -2.74 -12.17 -13.99
N ALA A 8 -3.10 -10.92 -13.71
CA ALA A 8 -4.48 -10.48 -13.75
C ALA A 8 -4.94 -10.29 -15.20
N VAL A 9 -6.09 -10.86 -15.56
CA VAL A 9 -6.78 -10.58 -16.83
C VAL A 9 -7.83 -9.51 -16.56
N LEU A 10 -7.58 -8.30 -17.05
CA LEU A 10 -8.34 -7.10 -16.72
C LEU A 10 -9.17 -6.62 -17.91
N LYS A 11 -10.32 -6.01 -17.61
CA LYS A 11 -11.06 -5.14 -18.53
C LYS A 11 -10.60 -3.69 -18.32
N LYS A 12 -10.73 -2.83 -19.34
CA LYS A 12 -10.34 -1.40 -19.24
C LYS A 12 -10.83 -0.68 -17.96
N PRO A 13 -12.10 -0.81 -17.52
CA PRO A 13 -12.53 -0.17 -16.27
C PRO A 13 -11.78 -0.67 -15.02
N GLN A 14 -11.38 -1.94 -15.01
CA GLN A 14 -10.64 -2.54 -13.89
C GLN A 14 -9.20 -2.05 -13.85
N GLU A 15 -8.57 -1.85 -15.02
CA GLU A 15 -7.24 -1.24 -15.12
C GLU A 15 -7.25 0.17 -14.52
N TRP A 16 -8.27 0.97 -14.85
CA TRP A 16 -8.45 2.30 -14.28
C TRP A 16 -8.65 2.25 -12.77
N ALA A 17 -9.55 1.39 -12.28
CA ALA A 17 -9.79 1.20 -10.85
C ALA A 17 -8.52 0.78 -10.07
N ILE A 18 -7.72 -0.13 -10.64
CA ILE A 18 -6.44 -0.56 -10.05
C ILE A 18 -5.44 0.59 -10.05
N ASN A 19 -5.33 1.34 -11.15
CA ASN A 19 -4.45 2.50 -11.22
C ASN A 19 -4.84 3.56 -10.18
N GLU A 20 -6.13 3.82 -9.99
CA GLU A 20 -6.63 4.71 -8.96
C GLU A 20 -6.34 4.22 -7.53
N ALA A 21 -6.46 2.91 -7.27
CA ALA A 21 -6.05 2.32 -6.00
C ALA A 21 -4.54 2.50 -5.74
N ILE A 22 -3.69 2.28 -6.74
CA ILE A 22 -2.23 2.50 -6.67
C ILE A 22 -1.90 3.98 -6.42
N ARG A 23 -2.59 4.91 -7.10
CA ARG A 23 -2.42 6.35 -6.89
C ARG A 23 -2.82 6.76 -5.48
N THR A 24 -3.92 6.20 -4.97
CA THR A 24 -4.41 6.46 -3.61
C THR A 24 -3.40 5.96 -2.55
N ALA A 25 -2.88 4.74 -2.71
CA ALA A 25 -1.84 4.21 -1.82
C ALA A 25 -0.56 5.08 -1.83
N ARG A 26 -0.14 5.56 -3.02
CA ARG A 26 0.98 6.50 -3.14
C ARG A 26 0.71 7.82 -2.43
N PHE A 27 -0.50 8.36 -2.56
CA PHE A 27 -0.92 9.59 -1.88
C PHE A 27 -0.81 9.44 -0.37
N VAL A 28 -1.42 8.39 0.20
CA VAL A 28 -1.36 8.09 1.64
C VAL A 28 0.10 7.99 2.11
N ARG A 29 0.91 7.18 1.42
CA ARG A 29 2.34 7.01 1.77
C ARG A 29 3.07 8.35 1.79
N ASN A 30 2.91 9.19 0.76
CA ASN A 30 3.64 10.45 0.66
C ASN A 30 3.14 11.48 1.69
N LYS A 31 1.84 11.54 1.97
CA LYS A 31 1.28 12.41 3.02
C LYS A 31 1.77 11.99 4.41
N VAL A 32 1.74 10.69 4.72
CA VAL A 32 2.26 10.16 5.99
C VAL A 32 3.75 10.41 6.13
N LEU A 33 4.53 10.25 5.05
CA LEU A 33 5.94 10.59 5.08
C LEU A 33 6.15 12.09 5.33
N ARG A 34 5.39 12.96 4.65
CA ARG A 34 5.49 14.40 4.84
C ARG A 34 5.16 14.80 6.28
N TYR A 35 4.10 14.23 6.84
CA TYR A 35 3.71 14.42 8.23
C TYR A 35 4.85 14.06 9.20
N TRP A 36 5.51 12.91 9.01
CA TRP A 36 6.68 12.56 9.81
C TRP A 36 7.84 13.56 9.66
N MET A 37 8.11 14.03 8.44
CA MET A 37 9.20 14.98 8.19
C MET A 37 8.97 16.32 8.89
N ASP A 38 7.73 16.78 8.94
CA ASP A 38 7.35 18.08 9.50
C ASP A 38 7.24 18.07 11.02
N ASN A 39 7.09 16.89 11.64
CA ASN A 39 6.79 16.75 13.06
C ASN A 39 7.86 15.91 13.75
N ARG A 40 8.81 16.57 14.43
CA ARG A 40 9.86 15.89 15.19
C ARG A 40 9.27 15.06 16.33
N GLY A 41 9.80 13.86 16.53
CA GLY A 41 9.37 12.95 17.61
C GLY A 41 8.12 12.12 17.28
N VAL A 42 7.52 12.28 16.10
CA VAL A 42 6.39 11.45 15.66
C VAL A 42 6.80 9.97 15.57
N GLY A 43 6.11 9.15 16.36
CA GLY A 43 6.26 7.70 16.37
C GLY A 43 5.15 6.98 15.62
N LYS A 44 5.22 5.64 15.60
CA LYS A 44 4.27 4.74 14.92
C LYS A 44 2.80 5.09 15.17
N LYS A 45 2.39 5.22 16.43
CA LYS A 45 1.00 5.52 16.81
C LYS A 45 0.45 6.75 16.08
N GLU A 46 1.26 7.79 16.00
CA GLU A 46 0.90 9.06 15.37
C GLU A 46 0.75 8.95 13.86
N LEU A 47 1.58 8.14 13.20
CA LEU A 47 1.46 7.88 11.75
C LEU A 47 0.15 7.17 11.40
N TYR A 48 -0.27 6.21 12.21
CA TYR A 48 -1.56 5.52 12.02
C TYR A 48 -2.76 6.41 12.33
N ARG A 49 -2.66 7.25 13.37
CA ARG A 49 -3.68 8.26 13.68
C ARG A 49 -3.84 9.24 12.52
N TYR A 50 -2.74 9.74 11.96
CA TYR A 50 -2.76 10.61 10.79
C TYR A 50 -3.36 9.92 9.56
N ASN A 51 -3.08 8.63 9.33
CA ASN A 51 -3.76 7.88 8.27
C ASN A 51 -5.28 7.78 8.45
N THR A 52 -5.76 7.73 9.70
CA THR A 52 -7.21 7.75 9.98
C THR A 52 -7.79 9.11 9.60
N GLN A 53 -7.13 10.21 9.99
CA GLN A 53 -7.52 11.56 9.58
C GLN A 53 -7.55 11.73 8.06
N LEU A 54 -6.56 11.20 7.32
CA LEU A 54 -6.57 11.22 5.86
C LEU A 54 -7.77 10.48 5.25
N ARG A 55 -8.23 9.39 5.89
CA ARG A 55 -9.43 8.67 5.44
C ARG A 55 -10.70 9.46 5.69
N ASP A 56 -10.74 10.24 6.76
CA ASP A 56 -11.89 11.09 7.09
C ASP A 56 -11.93 12.35 6.21
N GLU A 57 -10.76 12.92 5.90
CA GLU A 57 -10.60 14.13 5.08
C GLU A 57 -10.85 13.86 3.58
N PHE A 58 -10.41 12.71 3.07
CA PHE A 58 -10.44 12.42 1.63
C PHE A 58 -11.28 11.18 1.31
N GLU A 59 -12.44 11.38 0.69
CA GLU A 59 -13.35 10.29 0.32
C GLU A 59 -12.68 9.25 -0.58
N PHE A 60 -11.80 9.67 -1.51
CA PHE A 60 -11.07 8.72 -2.34
C PHE A 60 -10.10 7.85 -1.53
N VAL A 61 -9.57 8.34 -0.39
CA VAL A 61 -8.76 7.54 0.54
C VAL A 61 -9.65 6.61 1.35
N LYS A 62 -10.80 7.10 1.82
CA LYS A 62 -11.83 6.29 2.50
C LYS A 62 -12.28 5.09 1.66
N ASN A 63 -12.41 5.30 0.35
CA ASN A 63 -12.85 4.29 -0.60
C ASN A 63 -11.84 3.15 -0.82
N LEU A 64 -10.56 3.39 -0.54
CA LEU A 64 -9.56 2.31 -0.50
C LEU A 64 -9.75 1.47 0.77
N ASN A 65 -9.51 0.17 0.72
CA ASN A 65 -9.53 -0.67 1.92
C ASN A 65 -8.61 -0.12 3.03
N SER A 66 -9.07 -0.15 4.29
CA SER A 66 -8.32 0.37 5.44
C SER A 66 -6.96 -0.31 5.63
N HIS A 67 -6.86 -1.62 5.43
CA HIS A 67 -5.59 -2.33 5.54
C HIS A 67 -4.64 -2.01 4.39
N ALA A 68 -5.16 -1.66 3.20
CA ALA A 68 -4.30 -1.18 2.11
C ALA A 68 -3.72 0.22 2.40
N CYS A 69 -4.50 1.09 3.05
CA CYS A 69 -3.98 2.34 3.59
C CYS A 69 -2.91 2.08 4.68
N GLN A 70 -3.18 1.16 5.61
CA GLN A 70 -2.22 0.78 6.66
C GLN A 70 -0.93 0.20 6.08
N ALA A 71 -0.99 -0.62 5.03
CA ALA A 71 0.22 -1.11 4.34
C ALA A 71 1.06 0.04 3.77
N SER A 72 0.43 1.13 3.34
CA SER A 72 1.13 2.35 2.91
C SER A 72 1.84 3.05 4.07
N VAL A 73 1.24 3.06 5.27
CA VAL A 73 1.86 3.55 6.52
C VAL A 73 3.03 2.65 6.93
N GLU A 74 2.85 1.33 6.98
CA GLU A 74 3.90 0.35 7.30
C GLU A 74 5.14 0.51 6.42
N ASN A 75 4.94 0.84 5.13
CA ASN A 75 6.03 1.12 4.21
C ASN A 75 6.81 2.39 4.55
N VAL A 76 6.15 3.42 5.10
CA VAL A 76 6.83 4.61 5.62
C VAL A 76 7.58 4.27 6.90
N GLU A 77 6.96 3.55 7.84
CA GLU A 77 7.61 3.11 9.07
C GLU A 77 8.87 2.31 8.81
N ARG A 78 8.81 1.36 7.88
CA ARG A 78 9.97 0.53 7.50
C ARG A 78 11.10 1.37 6.93
N ALA A 79 10.78 2.40 6.14
CA ALA A 79 11.76 3.31 5.59
C ALA A 79 12.42 4.18 6.68
N ILE A 80 11.62 4.71 7.61
CA ILE A 80 12.11 5.49 8.75
C ILE A 80 13.00 4.61 9.65
N LYS A 81 12.53 3.42 10.00
CA LYS A 81 13.28 2.45 10.81
C LYS A 81 14.62 2.12 10.15
N ARG A 82 14.61 1.77 8.86
CA ARG A 82 15.84 1.49 8.11
C ARG A 82 16.81 2.66 8.12
N PHE A 83 16.33 3.89 7.98
CA PHE A 83 17.17 5.09 8.04
C PHE A 83 17.87 5.20 9.41
N PHE A 84 17.13 5.10 10.52
CA PHE A 84 17.72 5.18 11.85
C PHE A 84 18.63 3.99 12.18
N ASP A 85 18.26 2.77 11.77
CA ASP A 85 19.11 1.58 11.92
C ASP A 85 20.44 1.76 11.20
N ASN A 86 20.42 2.30 9.98
CA ASN A 86 21.64 2.61 9.21
C ASN A 86 22.47 3.72 9.89
N CYS A 87 21.82 4.74 10.48
CA CYS A 87 22.50 5.76 11.28
C CYS A 87 23.22 5.14 12.47
N LYS A 88 22.55 4.28 13.23
CA LYS A 88 23.10 3.61 14.41
C LYS A 88 24.26 2.69 14.05
N LYS A 89 24.15 1.96 12.94
CA LYS A 89 25.20 1.07 12.42
C LYS A 89 26.35 1.78 11.71
N LYS A 90 26.32 3.11 11.59
CA LYS A 90 27.33 3.92 10.87
C LYS A 90 27.62 3.42 9.45
N VAL A 91 26.58 2.95 8.74
CA VAL A 91 26.74 2.43 7.36
C VAL A 91 27.33 3.53 6.45
N PRO A 92 28.43 3.25 5.72
CA PRO A 92 29.06 4.23 4.82
C PRO A 92 28.11 4.71 3.70
N GLY A 93 28.29 5.96 3.27
CA GLY A 93 27.53 6.57 2.16
C GLY A 93 26.15 7.14 2.56
N LYS A 94 25.19 7.11 1.62
CA LYS A 94 23.85 7.67 1.83
C LYS A 94 23.04 6.73 2.73
N LYS A 95 22.97 7.02 4.02
CA LYS A 95 22.16 6.32 5.05
C LYS A 95 20.70 6.07 4.63
N GLY A 96 20.20 6.85 3.66
CA GLY A 96 19.01 6.54 2.89
C GLY A 96 17.75 7.17 3.47
N TYR A 97 17.80 8.48 3.76
CA TYR A 97 16.65 9.24 4.25
C TYR A 97 15.39 8.96 3.40
N PRO A 98 14.23 8.68 4.01
CA PRO A 98 13.02 8.35 3.27
C PRO A 98 12.64 9.45 2.28
N LYS A 99 12.33 9.09 1.04
CA LYS A 99 11.95 10.03 -0.03
C LYS A 99 10.51 9.85 -0.47
N PHE A 100 9.91 10.89 -1.03
CA PHE A 100 8.62 10.80 -1.71
C PHE A 100 8.71 9.88 -2.93
N LYS A 101 7.64 9.11 -3.17
CA LYS A 101 7.52 8.30 -4.38
C LYS A 101 6.87 9.12 -5.49
N LYS A 102 7.60 9.32 -6.60
CA LYS A 102 7.04 9.89 -7.85
C LYS A 102 6.15 8.89 -8.57
N HIS A 103 6.59 7.62 -8.62
CA HIS A 103 5.87 6.52 -9.25
C HIS A 103 5.66 5.34 -8.27
N SER A 104 4.63 4.55 -8.52
CA SER A 104 4.26 3.34 -7.77
C SER A 104 3.49 2.45 -8.74
N ARG A 105 3.74 1.15 -8.64
CA ARG A 105 3.20 0.12 -9.54
C ARG A 105 2.37 -0.93 -8.80
N SER A 106 2.16 -0.75 -7.50
CA SER A 106 1.48 -1.72 -6.65
C SER A 106 0.71 -1.03 -5.52
N VAL A 107 -0.31 -1.76 -5.06
CA VAL A 107 -1.06 -1.55 -3.83
C VAL A 107 -1.19 -2.92 -3.18
N GLU A 108 -1.04 -2.99 -1.85
CA GLU A 108 -1.04 -4.24 -1.11
C GLU A 108 -2.30 -4.34 -0.26
N TYR A 109 -2.97 -5.50 -0.30
CA TYR A 109 -4.13 -5.80 0.53
C TYR A 109 -3.79 -6.97 1.47
N LYS A 110 -3.25 -6.63 2.65
CA LYS A 110 -2.59 -7.60 3.52
C LYS A 110 -3.53 -8.58 4.22
N GLN A 111 -4.67 -8.09 4.71
CA GLN A 111 -5.59 -8.87 5.56
C GLN A 111 -7.03 -8.91 5.05
N SER A 112 -7.51 -7.83 4.42
CA SER A 112 -8.90 -7.73 3.98
C SER A 112 -9.04 -6.93 2.68
N GLY A 113 -10.27 -6.77 2.20
CA GLY A 113 -10.58 -6.06 0.96
C GLY A 113 -10.52 -6.93 -0.30
N TRP A 114 -10.30 -8.24 -0.14
CA TRP A 114 -10.34 -9.21 -1.22
C TRP A 114 -10.85 -10.57 -0.75
N LYS A 115 -11.32 -11.39 -1.70
CA LYS A 115 -11.67 -12.81 -1.52
C LYS A 115 -11.21 -13.61 -2.73
N LEU A 116 -10.46 -14.69 -2.53
CA LEU A 116 -10.12 -15.64 -3.59
C LEU A 116 -11.34 -16.54 -3.86
N SER A 117 -11.61 -16.86 -5.12
CA SER A 117 -12.68 -17.81 -5.46
C SER A 117 -12.30 -19.24 -5.07
N PRO A 118 -13.27 -20.12 -4.76
CA PRO A 118 -13.00 -21.52 -4.38
C PRO A 118 -12.22 -22.30 -5.44
N ASP A 119 -12.51 -22.05 -6.72
CA ASP A 119 -11.78 -22.62 -7.87
C ASP A 119 -10.37 -22.03 -8.06
N LYS A 120 -10.01 -21.03 -7.25
CA LYS A 120 -8.75 -20.27 -7.30
C LYS A 120 -8.44 -19.65 -8.68
N LYS A 121 -9.47 -19.41 -9.51
CA LYS A 121 -9.30 -18.80 -10.85
C LYS A 121 -9.54 -17.29 -10.85
N SER A 122 -10.00 -16.73 -9.75
CA SER A 122 -10.31 -15.30 -9.65
C SER A 122 -10.17 -14.75 -8.24
N ILE A 123 -9.96 -13.45 -8.16
CA ILE A 123 -9.96 -12.68 -6.91
C ILE A 123 -11.02 -11.59 -7.01
N LYS A 124 -11.85 -11.43 -5.99
CA LYS A 124 -12.84 -10.35 -5.89
C LYS A 124 -12.34 -9.33 -4.88
N PHE A 125 -12.04 -8.12 -5.35
CA PHE A 125 -11.82 -6.96 -4.49
C PHE A 125 -13.16 -6.39 -4.04
N THR A 126 -13.25 -6.02 -2.77
CA THR A 126 -14.52 -5.68 -2.09
C THR A 126 -14.54 -4.27 -1.51
N ASP A 127 -13.52 -3.47 -1.80
CA ASP A 127 -13.52 -2.07 -1.40
C ASP A 127 -14.33 -1.21 -2.37
N LYS A 128 -14.37 0.10 -2.13
CA LYS A 128 -15.15 1.04 -2.93
C LYS A 128 -14.35 1.58 -4.12
N LYS A 129 -13.24 0.94 -4.52
CA LYS A 129 -12.46 1.33 -5.71
C LYS A 129 -13.04 0.81 -7.01
N GLY A 130 -14.01 -0.09 -6.96
CA GLY A 130 -14.70 -0.59 -8.17
C GLY A 130 -13.88 -1.60 -8.97
N ILE A 131 -12.84 -2.20 -8.41
CA ILE A 131 -12.02 -3.23 -9.09
C ILE A 131 -12.87 -4.50 -9.38
N GLY A 132 -13.68 -4.92 -8.41
CA GLY A 132 -14.57 -6.06 -8.54
C GLY A 132 -13.83 -7.40 -8.71
N LYS A 133 -14.40 -8.30 -9.52
CA LYS A 133 -13.87 -9.65 -9.76
C LYS A 133 -12.86 -9.64 -10.91
N VAL A 134 -11.63 -10.05 -10.62
CA VAL A 134 -10.50 -10.15 -11.56
C VAL A 134 -10.16 -11.62 -11.78
N LYS A 135 -10.01 -12.03 -13.05
CA LYS A 135 -9.57 -13.39 -13.40
C LYS A 135 -8.05 -13.49 -13.27
N LEU A 136 -7.58 -14.63 -12.76
CA LEU A 136 -6.16 -14.94 -12.61
C LEU A 136 -5.73 -15.91 -13.71
N LYS A 137 -4.54 -15.68 -14.28
CA LYS A 137 -3.87 -16.56 -15.24
C LYS A 137 -2.49 -16.92 -14.70
N GLY A 138 -2.27 -18.21 -14.48
CA GLY A 138 -1.05 -18.77 -13.91
C GLY A 138 -1.33 -20.18 -13.39
N THR A 139 -0.29 -20.84 -12.90
CA THR A 139 -0.38 -22.19 -12.35
C THR A 139 -0.22 -22.11 -10.84
N TRP A 140 -1.12 -22.75 -10.10
CA TRP A 140 -0.90 -23.00 -8.68
C TRP A 140 0.23 -24.02 -8.59
N ALA A 141 1.40 -23.61 -8.12
CA ALA A 141 2.46 -24.56 -7.81
C ALA A 141 1.90 -25.50 -6.72
N GLY A 142 1.78 -26.78 -7.07
CA GLY A 142 1.40 -27.87 -6.17
C GLY A 142 2.55 -28.25 -5.27
#